data_AF-A0A150PTL3-F1
#
_entry.id   AF-A0A150PTL3-F1
#
_cell.length_a   1.000
_cell.length_b   1.000
_cell.length_c   1.000
_cell.angle_alpha   90.00
_cell.angle_beta   90.00
_cell.angle_gamma   90.00
#
_symmetry.space_group_name_H-M   'P 1'
#
loop_
_entity.id
_entity.type
_entity.pdbx_description
1 polymer ?
#
loop_
_entity_poly.entity_id
_entity_poly.type
_entity_poly.pdbx_seq_one_letter_code
_entity_poly.pdbx_strand_id
1 'polypeptide(L)'
;MSWVTRPVLAVLSLSLAAALSPACDGGPLPASAGTASSTGSGTGGGAGGGEVTYRTSACGACVVETACVSQVNACAADPGCAAYLDCLDACPLGANGDADVACERACPPVSGSAGQSAQQAFIDCRAAGPGARCAGCGQVPAATDPDFNQTCPPSMEENECYKCEDERCCETYQACKDDQDCQDLVACIKACPGGADYPPCEGQCYQDHAAGYERYGHRVACMEHFCFDDDACGEEPLHPCVECQILRCADEMAACHHDLQCALLESCQVQCETADQACLTACEEMFPTAVETHNARLGCALAHCLPSCGGTE
;
A
#
# COMPACT_ATOMS: atom_id res chain seq x y z
N MET A 1 -26.57 4.43 4.34
CA MET A 1 -25.21 4.79 3.88
C MET A 1 -25.31 5.60 2.60
N SER A 2 -24.61 6.74 2.53
CA SER A 2 -24.79 7.80 1.54
C SER A 2 -24.00 7.54 0.26
N TRP A 3 -24.44 8.10 -0.87
CA TRP A 3 -23.99 7.90 -2.26
C TRP A 3 -22.50 8.19 -2.56
N VAL A 4 -21.67 8.45 -1.55
CA VAL A 4 -20.26 8.87 -1.66
C VAL A 4 -19.27 7.71 -1.47
N THR A 5 -19.75 6.49 -1.14
CA THR A 5 -18.89 5.33 -0.81
C THR A 5 -18.53 4.42 -2.01
N ARG A 6 -18.90 4.81 -3.23
CA ARG A 6 -19.02 3.89 -4.38
C ARG A 6 -17.74 3.66 -5.21
N PRO A 7 -16.87 4.65 -5.51
CA PRO A 7 -15.67 4.38 -6.32
C PRO A 7 -14.56 3.63 -5.56
N VAL A 8 -14.60 3.62 -4.22
CA VAL A 8 -13.57 2.99 -3.37
C VAL A 8 -13.60 1.44 -3.49
N LEU A 9 -14.79 0.85 -3.59
CA LEU A 9 -14.98 -0.61 -3.65
C LEU A 9 -14.49 -1.27 -4.96
N ALA A 10 -14.60 -0.56 -6.09
CA ALA A 10 -14.21 -1.10 -7.41
C ALA A 10 -12.68 -1.20 -7.58
N VAL A 11 -11.92 -0.28 -6.96
CA VAL A 11 -10.46 -0.28 -7.01
C VAL A 11 -9.87 -1.31 -6.02
N LEU A 12 -10.55 -1.52 -4.88
CA LEU A 12 -10.17 -2.47 -3.83
C LEU A 12 -10.05 -3.92 -4.29
N SER A 13 -10.76 -4.27 -5.36
CA SER A 13 -10.96 -5.63 -5.82
C SER A 13 -9.92 -6.11 -6.85
N LEU A 14 -9.22 -5.17 -7.51
CA LEU A 14 -8.30 -5.51 -8.61
C LEU A 14 -6.87 -5.79 -8.16
N SER A 15 -6.48 -5.44 -6.94
CA SER A 15 -5.07 -5.51 -6.50
C SER A 15 -4.63 -6.90 -6.03
N LEU A 16 -5.54 -7.75 -5.54
CA LEU A 16 -5.18 -9.08 -5.00
C LEU A 16 -4.92 -10.13 -6.09
N ALA A 17 -5.51 -9.98 -7.29
CA ALA A 17 -5.43 -11.01 -8.32
C ALA A 17 -4.06 -11.09 -9.05
N ALA A 18 -3.23 -10.05 -8.94
CA ALA A 18 -1.98 -9.95 -9.67
C ALA A 18 -0.77 -10.59 -8.97
N ALA A 19 -0.73 -10.61 -7.63
CA ALA A 19 0.48 -11.01 -6.89
C ALA A 19 0.60 -12.53 -6.60
N LEU A 20 -0.45 -13.32 -6.85
CA LEU A 20 -0.45 -14.78 -6.63
C LEU A 20 -0.66 -15.61 -7.91
N SER A 21 -0.79 -14.95 -9.07
CA SER A 21 -0.93 -15.61 -10.38
C SER A 21 0.41 -16.09 -10.96
N PRO A 22 0.46 -17.20 -11.72
CA PRO A 22 1.68 -17.89 -12.18
C PRO A 22 2.48 -17.18 -13.31
N ALA A 23 2.38 -15.87 -13.44
CA ALA A 23 3.03 -15.09 -14.50
C ALA A 23 4.40 -14.55 -14.04
N CYS A 24 5.38 -15.43 -13.87
CA CYS A 24 6.78 -15.04 -13.71
C CYS A 24 7.70 -15.89 -14.61
N ASP A 25 7.26 -16.18 -15.84
CA ASP A 25 8.13 -16.74 -16.87
C ASP A 25 8.65 -15.59 -17.76
N GLY A 26 9.88 -15.15 -17.45
CA GLY A 26 10.54 -14.02 -18.09
C GLY A 26 10.72 -14.18 -19.60
N GLY A 27 9.87 -13.48 -20.37
CA GLY A 27 10.08 -13.20 -21.79
C GLY A 27 10.65 -11.80 -21.98
N PRO A 28 11.74 -11.61 -22.77
CA PRO A 28 12.32 -10.29 -22.99
C PRO A 28 11.41 -9.42 -23.87
N LEU A 29 10.91 -8.30 -23.32
CA LEU A 29 10.19 -7.27 -24.06
C LEU A 29 11.14 -6.18 -24.61
N PRO A 30 10.86 -5.62 -25.79
CA PRO A 30 11.69 -4.60 -26.42
C PRO A 30 11.46 -3.20 -25.85
N ALA A 31 12.56 -2.50 -25.55
CA ALA A 31 12.58 -1.12 -25.08
C ALA A 31 12.00 -0.14 -26.12
N SER A 32 11.01 0.66 -25.70
CA SER A 32 10.48 1.79 -26.47
C SER A 32 10.81 3.11 -25.75
N ALA A 33 11.66 3.92 -26.38
CA ALA A 33 12.02 5.25 -25.89
C ALA A 33 10.99 6.30 -26.37
N GLY A 34 10.26 6.91 -25.45
CA GLY A 34 9.34 8.02 -25.71
C GLY A 34 9.70 9.23 -24.85
N THR A 35 10.23 10.28 -25.47
CA THR A 35 10.51 11.57 -24.85
C THR A 35 9.24 12.42 -24.81
N ALA A 36 8.69 12.71 -23.63
CA ALA A 36 7.57 13.63 -23.46
C ALA A 36 8.06 15.00 -22.96
N SER A 37 7.95 16.01 -23.81
CA SER A 37 8.13 17.43 -23.45
C SER A 37 6.79 18.01 -23.00
N SER A 38 6.64 18.39 -21.73
CA SER A 38 5.48 19.15 -21.25
C SER A 38 5.78 20.65 -21.33
N THR A 39 4.88 21.40 -21.97
CA THR A 39 4.95 22.87 -22.06
C THR A 39 3.74 23.42 -21.30
N GLY A 40 3.91 23.71 -20.02
CA GLY A 40 2.88 24.33 -19.19
C GLY A 40 3.08 25.85 -19.11
N SER A 41 2.29 26.61 -19.87
CA SER A 41 2.16 28.06 -19.71
C SER A 41 0.87 28.36 -18.94
N GLY A 42 0.99 28.92 -17.74
CA GLY A 42 -0.15 29.33 -16.91
C GLY A 42 0.17 30.59 -16.12
N THR A 43 -0.13 31.75 -16.70
CA THR A 43 -0.12 33.07 -16.05
C THR A 43 -1.37 33.28 -15.20
N GLY A 44 -1.21 33.51 -13.90
CA GLY A 44 -2.28 33.96 -13.00
C GLY A 44 -1.71 34.64 -11.76
N GLY A 45 -1.55 35.96 -11.82
CA GLY A 45 -1.01 36.77 -10.72
C GLY A 45 -2.05 36.97 -9.60
N GLY A 46 -1.86 36.27 -8.49
CA GLY A 46 -2.45 36.55 -7.19
C GLY A 46 -1.33 36.75 -6.16
N ALA A 47 -1.11 37.99 -5.74
CA ALA A 47 -0.12 38.30 -4.71
C ALA A 47 -0.65 37.94 -3.32
N GLY A 48 0.13 37.19 -2.53
CA GLY A 48 0.22 37.47 -1.10
C GLY A 48 0.19 36.32 -0.10
N GLY A 49 0.20 35.05 -0.51
CA GLY A 49 0.47 33.92 0.38
C GLY A 49 1.47 33.01 -0.29
N GLY A 50 2.72 32.98 0.19
CA GLY A 50 3.67 31.98 -0.27
C GLY A 50 3.06 30.61 0.01
N GLU A 51 2.96 29.77 -1.01
CA GLU A 51 2.48 28.40 -0.86
C GLU A 51 3.34 27.70 0.20
N VAL A 52 2.69 27.12 1.21
CA VAL A 52 3.39 26.44 2.29
C VAL A 52 4.02 25.18 1.70
N THR A 53 5.35 25.13 1.68
CA THR A 53 6.09 23.94 1.28
C THR A 53 6.28 23.02 2.47
N TYR A 54 6.65 21.76 2.20
CA TYR A 54 7.01 20.78 3.21
C TYR A 54 7.99 21.35 4.23
N ARG A 55 9.12 21.93 3.78
CA ARG A 55 10.14 22.50 4.66
C ARG A 55 9.60 23.55 5.62
N THR A 56 8.67 24.38 5.16
CA THR A 56 8.14 25.52 5.94
C THR A 56 6.92 25.15 6.79
N SER A 57 6.44 23.92 6.66
CA SER A 57 5.35 23.39 7.45
C SER A 57 5.77 23.00 8.87
N ALA A 58 4.81 22.86 9.77
CA ALA A 58 5.05 22.30 11.09
C ALA A 58 5.60 20.86 11.03
N CYS A 59 5.16 20.09 10.01
CA CYS A 59 5.64 18.74 9.77
C CYS A 59 7.12 18.72 9.41
N GLY A 60 7.49 19.38 8.31
CA GLY A 60 8.86 19.41 7.81
C GLY A 60 9.82 20.00 8.83
N ALA A 61 9.44 21.07 9.53
CA ALA A 61 10.26 21.62 10.62
C ALA A 61 10.54 20.57 11.72
N CYS A 62 9.52 19.87 12.20
CA CYS A 62 9.71 18.84 13.22
C CYS A 62 10.54 17.65 12.72
N VAL A 63 10.27 17.15 11.52
CA VAL A 63 11.00 16.02 10.92
C VAL A 63 12.47 16.39 10.74
N VAL A 64 12.74 17.51 10.07
CA VAL A 64 14.08 17.90 9.64
C VAL A 64 14.93 18.39 10.81
N GLU A 65 14.34 19.13 11.75
CA GLU A 65 15.09 19.79 12.83
C GLU A 65 15.13 19.00 14.14
N THR A 66 14.20 18.06 14.37
CA THR A 66 14.08 17.37 15.66
C THR A 66 14.04 15.85 15.55
N ALA A 67 13.07 15.31 14.81
CA ALA A 67 12.72 13.89 14.92
C ALA A 67 13.63 12.97 14.10
N CYS A 68 14.02 13.39 12.89
CA CYS A 68 14.77 12.57 11.93
C CYS A 68 16.15 13.14 11.60
N VAL A 69 16.72 13.97 12.50
CA VAL A 69 17.98 14.69 12.27
C VAL A 69 19.13 13.77 11.85
N SER A 70 19.25 12.57 12.46
CA SER A 70 20.29 11.61 12.09
C SER A 70 20.15 11.12 10.65
N GLN A 71 18.93 10.82 10.22
CA GLN A 71 18.63 10.31 8.89
C GLN A 71 18.79 11.41 7.83
N VAL A 72 18.33 12.63 8.13
CA VAL A 72 18.57 13.82 7.30
C VAL A 72 20.06 14.05 7.11
N ASN A 73 20.86 14.03 8.18
CA ASN A 73 22.31 14.23 8.09
C ASN A 73 23.01 13.11 7.30
N ALA A 74 22.57 11.85 7.45
CA ALA A 74 23.10 10.73 6.68
C ALA A 74 22.79 10.87 5.19
N CYS A 75 21.56 11.26 4.85
CA CYS A 75 21.13 11.50 3.47
C CYS A 75 21.84 12.74 2.87
N ALA A 76 21.95 13.85 3.61
CA ALA A 76 22.64 15.05 3.14
C ALA A 76 24.16 14.85 2.92
N ALA A 77 24.76 13.79 3.48
CA ALA A 77 26.16 13.45 3.23
C ALA A 77 26.39 12.84 1.84
N ASP A 78 25.35 12.30 1.20
CA ASP A 78 25.38 11.81 -0.18
C ASP A 78 24.80 12.86 -1.15
N PRO A 79 25.48 13.22 -2.25
CA PRO A 79 24.99 14.26 -3.17
C PRO A 79 23.65 13.94 -3.85
N GLY A 80 23.37 12.67 -4.14
CA GLY A 80 22.11 12.26 -4.76
C GLY A 80 20.96 12.37 -3.77
N CYS A 81 21.17 11.89 -2.55
CA CYS A 81 20.18 11.96 -1.48
C CYS A 81 19.94 13.40 -1.01
N ALA A 82 20.98 14.25 -0.96
CA ALA A 82 20.84 15.68 -0.72
C ALA A 82 19.96 16.38 -1.77
N ALA A 83 20.11 16.04 -3.06
CA ALA A 83 19.27 16.60 -4.13
C ALA A 83 17.80 16.17 -4.01
N TYR A 84 17.55 14.93 -3.54
CA TYR A 84 16.21 14.47 -3.19
C TYR A 84 15.62 15.29 -2.02
N LEU A 85 16.37 15.52 -0.94
CA LEU A 85 15.91 16.34 0.19
C LEU A 85 15.60 17.78 -0.21
N ASP A 86 16.44 18.41 -1.03
CA ASP A 86 16.21 19.76 -1.53
C ASP A 86 14.92 19.85 -2.37
N CYS A 87 14.63 18.81 -3.16
CA CYS A 87 13.39 18.70 -3.91
C CYS A 87 12.18 18.52 -2.98
N LEU A 88 12.26 17.60 -2.03
CA LEU A 88 11.21 17.33 -1.04
C LEU A 88 10.87 18.58 -0.23
N ASP A 89 11.87 19.34 0.21
CA ASP A 89 11.72 20.60 0.94
C ASP A 89 10.86 21.63 0.18
N ALA A 90 10.94 21.61 -1.14
CA ALA A 90 10.21 22.49 -2.04
C ALA A 90 8.81 21.96 -2.41
N CYS A 91 8.50 20.69 -2.10
CA CYS A 91 7.19 20.13 -2.41
C CYS A 91 6.07 20.85 -1.66
N PRO A 92 4.92 21.07 -2.31
CA PRO A 92 3.73 21.58 -1.62
C PRO A 92 3.29 20.56 -0.56
N LEU A 93 2.50 21.02 0.41
CA LEU A 93 1.88 20.11 1.37
C LEU A 93 0.76 19.30 0.72
N GLY A 94 0.81 17.98 0.90
CA GLY A 94 -0.30 17.10 0.63
C GLY A 94 -1.44 17.29 1.66
N ALA A 95 -2.56 16.60 1.43
CA ALA A 95 -3.74 16.67 2.30
C ALA A 95 -3.47 16.31 3.77
N ASN A 96 -2.40 15.56 4.01
CA ASN A 96 -1.97 15.11 5.33
C ASN A 96 -1.09 16.15 6.03
N GLY A 97 -0.63 17.22 5.37
CA GLY A 97 0.34 18.15 5.96
C GLY A 97 1.78 17.63 5.97
N ASP A 98 2.02 16.47 5.36
CA ASP A 98 3.32 16.04 4.86
C ASP A 98 3.53 16.56 3.41
N ALA A 99 4.68 16.30 2.80
CA ALA A 99 4.92 16.60 1.39
C ALA A 99 3.87 15.92 0.49
N ASP A 100 3.50 16.59 -0.61
CA ASP A 100 2.66 16.01 -1.65
C ASP A 100 3.35 14.80 -2.31
N VAL A 101 2.65 13.66 -2.36
CA VAL A 101 3.22 12.38 -2.82
C VAL A 101 3.62 12.44 -4.29
N ALA A 102 2.82 13.10 -5.15
CA ALA A 102 3.15 13.22 -6.56
C ALA A 102 4.40 14.09 -6.78
N CYS A 103 4.55 15.17 -6.02
CA CYS A 103 5.76 15.97 -6.01
C CYS A 103 6.97 15.19 -5.51
N GLU A 104 6.84 14.47 -4.38
CA GLU A 104 7.92 13.67 -3.81
C GLU A 104 8.41 12.57 -4.77
N ARG A 105 7.48 11.86 -5.44
CA ARG A 105 7.81 10.86 -6.48
C ARG A 105 8.50 11.48 -7.70
N ALA A 106 8.29 12.77 -7.98
CA ALA A 106 8.95 13.48 -9.07
C ALA A 106 10.37 13.96 -8.71
N CYS A 107 10.82 13.79 -7.46
CA CYS A 107 12.15 14.19 -7.06
C CYS A 107 13.25 13.35 -7.73
N PRO A 108 14.45 13.92 -7.94
CA PRO A 108 15.54 13.20 -8.61
C PRO A 108 15.85 11.87 -7.91
N PRO A 109 15.96 10.76 -8.66
CA PRO A 109 16.25 9.47 -8.05
C PRO A 109 17.65 9.47 -7.41
N VAL A 110 17.77 8.85 -6.25
CA VAL A 110 19.05 8.69 -5.55
C VAL A 110 19.81 7.52 -6.16
N SER A 111 21.09 7.74 -6.48
CA SER A 111 21.96 6.72 -7.07
C SER A 111 23.04 6.27 -6.09
N GLY A 112 23.42 5.00 -6.18
CA GLY A 112 24.43 4.39 -5.30
C GLY A 112 23.83 3.84 -4.00
N SER A 113 24.36 2.70 -3.56
CA SER A 113 23.80 1.95 -2.43
C SER A 113 23.77 2.72 -1.11
N ALA A 114 24.78 3.57 -0.87
CA ALA A 114 24.84 4.39 0.34
C ALA A 114 23.75 5.48 0.35
N GLY A 115 23.57 6.20 -0.76
CA GLY A 115 22.52 7.21 -0.89
C GLY A 115 21.12 6.60 -0.80
N GLN A 116 20.89 5.48 -1.50
CA GLN A 116 19.60 4.76 -1.45
C GLN A 116 19.26 4.27 -0.04
N SER A 117 20.24 3.69 0.67
CA SER A 117 20.03 3.26 2.07
C SER A 117 19.71 4.44 2.99
N ALA A 118 20.36 5.59 2.79
CA ALA A 118 20.11 6.79 3.58
C ALA A 118 18.75 7.43 3.26
N GLN A 119 18.34 7.42 1.99
CA GLN A 119 17.02 7.88 1.55
C GLN A 119 15.93 7.03 2.21
N GLN A 120 16.03 5.70 2.10
CA GLN A 120 15.06 4.78 2.71
C GLN A 120 14.99 4.98 4.22
N ALA A 121 16.12 5.08 4.92
CA ALA A 121 16.12 5.33 6.36
C ALA A 121 15.41 6.65 6.74
N PHE A 122 15.51 7.69 5.90
CA PHE A 122 14.79 8.94 6.11
C PHE A 122 13.29 8.81 5.85
N ILE A 123 12.89 8.13 4.76
CA ILE A 123 11.50 7.79 4.47
C ILE A 123 10.89 6.99 5.64
N ASP A 124 11.56 5.95 6.11
CA ASP A 124 11.15 5.14 7.25
C ASP A 124 11.00 5.99 8.52
N CYS A 125 11.92 6.93 8.75
CA CYS A 125 11.83 7.82 9.90
C CYS A 125 10.61 8.74 9.85
N ARG A 126 10.26 9.25 8.65
CA ARG A 126 9.07 10.08 8.41
C ARG A 126 7.78 9.29 8.55
N ALA A 127 7.72 8.11 7.95
CA ALA A 127 6.50 7.32 7.82
C ALA A 127 6.18 6.49 9.08
N ALA A 128 7.18 5.84 9.68
CA ALA A 128 6.99 4.91 10.79
C ALA A 128 7.83 5.26 12.05
N GLY A 129 8.85 6.10 11.91
CA GLY A 129 9.77 6.45 12.98
C GLY A 129 9.33 7.64 13.85
N PRO A 130 10.29 8.32 14.51
CA PRO A 130 10.02 9.51 15.30
C PRO A 130 9.33 10.64 14.51
N GLY A 131 9.58 10.74 13.20
CA GLY A 131 8.99 11.76 12.32
C GLY A 131 7.48 11.61 12.19
N ALA A 132 6.95 10.38 12.22
CA ALA A 132 5.53 10.11 12.18
C ALA A 132 4.77 10.72 13.38
N ARG A 133 5.48 11.00 14.49
CA ARG A 133 4.93 11.59 15.71
C ARG A 133 4.93 13.12 15.71
N CYS A 134 5.48 13.75 14.68
CA CYS A 134 5.51 15.20 14.54
C CYS A 134 4.09 15.77 14.37
N ALA A 135 3.81 16.85 15.09
CA ALA A 135 2.53 17.53 14.98
C ALA A 135 2.39 18.17 13.59
N GLY A 136 1.27 17.90 12.90
CA GLY A 136 1.01 18.45 11.56
C GLY A 136 1.64 17.66 10.42
N CYS A 137 2.51 16.68 10.71
CA CYS A 137 2.68 15.55 9.79
C CYS A 137 1.40 14.75 9.94
N GLY A 138 0.68 14.51 8.85
CA GLY A 138 -0.57 13.77 8.90
C GLY A 138 -0.25 12.38 9.29
N GLN A 139 -0.33 12.14 10.60
CA GLN A 139 0.14 10.93 11.22
C GLN A 139 -0.62 9.80 10.57
N VAL A 140 0.10 8.98 9.82
CA VAL A 140 -0.32 7.62 9.65
C VAL A 140 -0.08 7.03 11.04
N PRO A 141 -1.11 6.64 11.80
CA PRO A 141 -0.85 5.85 12.99
C PRO A 141 0.01 4.68 12.54
N ALA A 142 1.17 4.47 13.19
CA ALA A 142 1.95 3.28 12.90
C ALA A 142 1.03 2.07 13.11
N ALA A 143 0.99 1.18 12.13
CA ALA A 143 0.19 -0.01 12.20
C ALA A 143 0.56 -0.79 13.47
N THR A 144 -0.45 -1.23 14.21
CA THR A 144 -0.31 -1.89 15.51
C THR A 144 -0.49 -3.39 15.45
N ASP A 145 -0.88 -3.92 14.29
CA ASP A 145 -0.98 -5.36 14.10
C ASP A 145 0.36 -6.06 14.39
N PRO A 146 0.38 -7.13 15.20
CA PRO A 146 1.60 -7.89 15.51
C PRO A 146 2.35 -8.40 14.29
N ASP A 147 1.64 -8.70 13.20
CA ASP A 147 2.23 -9.21 11.96
C ASP A 147 3.13 -8.17 11.28
N PHE A 148 3.00 -6.89 11.63
CA PHE A 148 3.81 -5.82 11.07
C PHE A 148 5.12 -5.57 11.81
N ASN A 149 5.39 -6.30 12.89
CA ASN A 149 6.58 -6.10 13.73
C ASN A 149 7.47 -7.35 13.81
N GLN A 150 7.62 -8.03 12.68
CA GLN A 150 8.45 -9.23 12.54
C GLN A 150 9.94 -8.88 12.46
N THR A 151 10.81 -9.77 12.96
CA THR A 151 12.26 -9.59 12.85
C THR A 151 12.86 -10.63 11.91
N CYS A 152 13.10 -10.21 10.68
CA CYS A 152 13.53 -11.11 9.62
C CYS A 152 15.02 -10.96 9.26
N PRO A 153 15.70 -12.06 8.89
CA PRO A 153 17.04 -11.99 8.35
C PRO A 153 17.03 -11.43 6.92
N PRO A 154 18.16 -10.88 6.43
CA PRO A 154 18.31 -10.53 5.02
C PRO A 154 18.11 -11.75 4.11
N SER A 155 17.48 -11.56 2.97
CA SER A 155 17.22 -12.62 1.98
C SER A 155 18.31 -12.68 0.91
N MET A 156 18.46 -13.85 0.33
CA MET A 156 19.30 -14.11 -0.84
C MET A 156 18.48 -14.20 -2.14
N GLU A 157 17.16 -14.04 -2.06
CA GLU A 157 16.28 -14.07 -3.23
C GLU A 157 16.54 -12.87 -4.14
N GLU A 158 16.53 -13.13 -5.45
CA GLU A 158 16.70 -12.09 -6.48
C GLU A 158 15.36 -11.49 -6.92
N ASN A 159 14.25 -12.21 -6.72
CA ASN A 159 12.93 -11.69 -6.99
C ASN A 159 12.52 -10.78 -5.83
N GLU A 160 12.23 -9.51 -6.13
CA GLU A 160 11.94 -8.49 -5.12
C GLU A 160 10.71 -8.83 -4.26
N CYS A 161 9.72 -9.54 -4.79
CA CYS A 161 8.56 -9.99 -4.02
C CYS A 161 8.96 -10.99 -2.94
N TYR A 162 9.63 -12.08 -3.34
CA TYR A 162 10.07 -13.11 -2.41
C TYR A 162 11.11 -12.58 -1.43
N LYS A 163 11.96 -11.67 -1.89
CA LYS A 163 12.91 -10.97 -1.03
C LYS A 163 12.20 -10.11 0.01
N CYS A 164 11.18 -9.36 -0.37
CA CYS A 164 10.39 -8.58 0.59
C CYS A 164 9.68 -9.50 1.58
N GLU A 165 9.02 -10.56 1.11
CA GLU A 165 8.35 -11.53 1.97
C GLU A 165 9.33 -12.15 2.99
N ASP A 166 10.53 -12.55 2.55
CA ASP A 166 11.58 -13.08 3.42
C ASP A 166 12.13 -12.04 4.41
N GLU A 167 12.24 -10.77 4.03
CA GLU A 167 12.85 -9.71 4.84
C GLU A 167 11.86 -8.94 5.72
N ARG A 168 10.55 -9.07 5.48
CA ARG A 168 9.49 -8.32 6.18
C ARG A 168 8.38 -9.20 6.76
N CYS A 169 8.14 -10.37 6.17
CA CYS A 169 7.01 -11.25 6.51
C CYS A 169 7.41 -12.71 6.79
N CYS A 170 8.66 -12.94 7.20
CA CYS A 170 9.24 -14.27 7.37
C CYS A 170 8.52 -15.14 8.42
N GLU A 171 8.04 -14.57 9.52
CA GLU A 171 7.38 -15.31 10.60
C GLU A 171 5.98 -15.77 10.16
N THR A 172 5.19 -14.90 9.52
CA THR A 172 3.87 -15.26 8.98
C THR A 172 3.98 -16.20 7.77
N TYR A 173 4.95 -15.96 6.89
CA TYR A 173 5.29 -16.89 5.80
C TYR A 173 5.63 -18.28 6.35
N GLN A 174 6.55 -18.37 7.31
CA GLN A 174 6.99 -19.65 7.88
C GLN A 174 5.84 -20.35 8.61
N ALA A 175 4.98 -19.61 9.32
CA ALA A 175 3.80 -20.16 9.97
C ALA A 175 2.82 -20.80 8.98
N CYS A 176 2.60 -20.19 7.80
CA CYS A 176 1.81 -20.81 6.73
C CYS A 176 2.56 -21.98 6.05
N LYS A 177 3.88 -21.87 5.88
CA LYS A 177 4.70 -22.91 5.25
C LYS A 177 4.71 -24.22 6.03
N ASP A 178 4.74 -24.14 7.35
CA ASP A 178 4.74 -25.29 8.26
C ASP A 178 3.34 -25.88 8.49
N ASP A 179 2.29 -25.22 8.01
CA ASP A 179 0.90 -25.64 8.15
C ASP A 179 0.36 -26.26 6.85
N GLN A 180 0.00 -27.54 6.90
CA GLN A 180 -0.44 -28.26 5.70
C GLN A 180 -1.76 -27.72 5.14
N ASP A 181 -2.71 -27.30 5.97
CA ASP A 181 -3.99 -26.76 5.50
C ASP A 181 -3.75 -25.41 4.79
N CYS A 182 -2.81 -24.60 5.28
CA CYS A 182 -2.38 -23.37 4.61
C CYS A 182 -1.69 -23.65 3.27
N GLN A 183 -0.82 -24.65 3.20
CA GLN A 183 -0.18 -25.05 1.93
C GLN A 183 -1.20 -25.57 0.92
N ASP A 184 -2.20 -26.33 1.37
CA ASP A 184 -3.28 -26.81 0.51
C ASP A 184 -4.13 -25.64 -0.01
N LEU A 185 -4.42 -24.64 0.84
CA LEU A 185 -5.08 -23.40 0.43
C LEU A 185 -4.26 -22.64 -0.64
N VAL A 186 -2.96 -22.42 -0.38
CA VAL A 186 -2.07 -21.75 -1.33
C VAL A 186 -2.02 -22.50 -2.67
N ALA A 187 -1.97 -23.84 -2.63
CA ALA A 187 -1.99 -24.66 -3.84
C ALA A 187 -3.32 -24.54 -4.61
N CYS A 188 -4.45 -24.46 -3.90
CA CYS A 188 -5.77 -24.23 -4.49
C CYS A 188 -5.83 -22.87 -5.20
N ILE A 189 -5.44 -21.78 -4.52
CA ILE A 189 -5.46 -20.42 -5.08
C ILE A 189 -4.55 -20.31 -6.30
N LYS A 190 -3.34 -20.90 -6.25
CA LYS A 190 -2.42 -20.95 -7.40
C LYS A 190 -2.99 -21.69 -8.62
N ALA A 191 -3.93 -22.60 -8.41
CA ALA A 191 -4.60 -23.32 -9.49
C ALA A 191 -5.79 -22.54 -10.06
N CYS A 192 -6.17 -21.41 -9.47
CA CYS A 192 -7.28 -20.61 -9.95
C CYS A 192 -6.98 -19.98 -11.32
N PRO A 193 -7.98 -19.93 -12.22
CA PRO A 193 -7.84 -19.19 -13.47
C PRO A 193 -7.71 -17.69 -13.18
N GLY A 194 -6.90 -16.97 -13.95
CA GLY A 194 -6.80 -15.52 -13.85
C GLY A 194 -8.03 -14.77 -14.41
N GLY A 195 -8.05 -13.45 -14.27
CA GLY A 195 -9.12 -12.59 -14.80
C GLY A 195 -10.41 -12.66 -13.99
N ALA A 196 -11.56 -12.57 -14.65
CA ALA A 196 -12.88 -12.49 -13.98
C ALA A 196 -13.25 -13.78 -13.21
N ASP A 197 -12.66 -14.91 -13.59
CA ASP A 197 -12.89 -16.20 -12.92
C ASP A 197 -12.01 -16.39 -11.67
N TYR A 198 -11.05 -15.48 -11.41
CA TYR A 198 -10.14 -15.58 -10.27
C TYR A 198 -10.87 -15.38 -8.93
N PRO A 199 -11.60 -14.27 -8.67
CA PRO A 199 -12.20 -14.07 -7.35
C PRO A 199 -13.20 -15.15 -6.91
N PRO A 200 -14.10 -15.70 -7.76
CA PRO A 200 -14.99 -16.76 -7.32
C PRO A 200 -14.24 -18.07 -7.06
N CYS A 201 -13.15 -18.36 -7.78
CA CYS A 201 -12.30 -19.51 -7.50
C CYS A 201 -11.56 -19.35 -6.17
N GLU A 202 -10.96 -18.19 -5.93
CA GLU A 202 -10.25 -17.88 -4.69
C GLU A 202 -11.18 -17.97 -3.48
N GLY A 203 -12.39 -17.39 -3.57
CA GLY A 203 -13.41 -17.51 -2.54
C GLY A 203 -13.83 -18.96 -2.27
N GLN A 204 -13.89 -19.81 -3.29
CA GLN A 204 -14.13 -21.24 -3.11
C GLN A 204 -12.95 -21.93 -2.41
N CYS A 205 -11.71 -21.62 -2.77
CA CYS A 205 -10.51 -22.13 -2.10
C CYS A 205 -10.50 -21.77 -0.61
N TYR A 206 -10.86 -20.53 -0.25
CA TYR A 206 -11.01 -20.11 1.15
C TYR A 206 -12.04 -20.95 1.91
N GLN A 207 -13.14 -21.36 1.27
CA GLN A 207 -14.16 -22.21 1.88
C GLN A 207 -13.68 -23.67 2.02
N ASP A 208 -13.10 -24.22 0.96
CA ASP A 208 -12.64 -25.62 0.92
C ASP A 208 -11.46 -25.86 1.87
N HIS A 209 -10.64 -24.84 2.10
CA HIS A 209 -9.46 -24.88 2.96
C HIS A 209 -9.55 -23.89 4.13
N ALA A 210 -10.74 -23.74 4.71
CA ALA A 210 -11.00 -22.80 5.82
C ALA A 210 -10.06 -22.98 7.03
N ALA A 211 -9.60 -24.20 7.29
CA ALA A 211 -8.64 -24.49 8.38
C ALA A 211 -7.26 -23.83 8.16
N GLY A 212 -6.84 -23.72 6.90
CA GLY A 212 -5.58 -23.07 6.53
C GLY A 212 -5.67 -21.55 6.43
N TYR A 213 -6.91 -21.02 6.38
CA TYR A 213 -7.12 -19.60 6.13
C TYR A 213 -6.54 -18.70 7.22
N GLU A 214 -6.59 -19.09 8.50
CA GLU A 214 -6.03 -18.26 9.59
C GLU A 214 -4.57 -17.90 9.31
N ARG A 215 -3.72 -18.88 9.02
CA ARG A 215 -2.29 -18.64 8.70
C ARG A 215 -2.10 -17.92 7.38
N TYR A 216 -2.94 -18.21 6.39
CA TYR A 216 -2.91 -17.55 5.10
C TYR A 216 -3.25 -16.06 5.21
N GLY A 217 -4.31 -15.71 5.96
CA GLY A 217 -4.77 -14.34 6.19
C GLY A 217 -3.70 -13.47 6.83
N HIS A 218 -3.04 -13.96 7.88
CA HIS A 218 -1.90 -13.31 8.53
C HIS A 218 -0.73 -13.06 7.55
N ARG A 219 -0.42 -14.04 6.70
CA ARG A 219 0.61 -13.91 5.66
C ARG A 219 0.22 -12.84 4.63
N VAL A 220 -1.01 -12.85 4.14
CA VAL A 220 -1.53 -11.87 3.17
C VAL A 220 -1.53 -10.46 3.75
N ALA A 221 -1.98 -10.28 5.00
CA ALA A 221 -1.99 -8.98 5.66
C ALA A 221 -0.59 -8.34 5.66
N CYS A 222 0.44 -9.10 6.06
CA CYS A 222 1.82 -8.62 6.04
C CYS A 222 2.32 -8.29 4.63
N MET A 223 2.05 -9.19 3.67
CA MET A 223 2.44 -9.03 2.27
C MET A 223 1.80 -7.77 1.64
N GLU A 224 0.52 -7.55 1.86
CA GLU A 224 -0.18 -6.36 1.36
C GLU A 224 0.37 -5.08 1.98
N HIS A 225 0.73 -5.12 3.27
CA HIS A 225 1.24 -3.93 3.95
C HIS A 225 2.65 -3.52 3.49
N PHE A 226 3.56 -4.48 3.30
CA PHE A 226 4.97 -4.19 3.03
C PHE A 226 5.46 -4.46 1.62
N CYS A 227 4.84 -5.40 0.90
CA CYS A 227 5.45 -5.99 -0.29
C CYS A 227 4.69 -5.69 -1.58
N PHE A 228 3.50 -5.11 -1.50
CA PHE A 228 2.68 -4.84 -2.69
C PHE A 228 3.04 -3.54 -3.43
N ASP A 229 4.07 -2.81 -3.01
CA ASP A 229 4.55 -1.62 -3.73
C ASP A 229 4.99 -1.91 -5.17
N ASP A 230 4.88 -0.88 -6.02
CA ASP A 230 4.91 -0.78 -7.50
C ASP A 230 5.97 -1.59 -8.28
N ASP A 231 6.92 -2.27 -7.63
CA ASP A 231 8.01 -3.02 -8.28
C ASP A 231 8.32 -4.38 -7.62
N ALA A 232 7.85 -4.63 -6.39
CA ALA A 232 8.26 -5.82 -5.64
C ALA A 232 7.43 -7.04 -6.06
N CYS A 233 6.10 -6.95 -5.96
CA CYS A 233 5.18 -8.07 -6.16
C CYS A 233 4.19 -7.91 -7.33
N GLY A 234 4.23 -6.79 -8.08
CA GLY A 234 3.33 -6.50 -9.20
C GLY A 234 4.08 -6.03 -10.45
N GLU A 235 3.46 -6.19 -11.63
CA GLU A 235 3.97 -5.62 -12.89
C GLU A 235 3.51 -4.17 -13.09
N GLU A 236 2.54 -3.70 -12.29
CA GLU A 236 1.94 -2.38 -12.41
C GLU A 236 1.96 -1.64 -11.06
N PRO A 237 2.12 -0.31 -11.09
CA PRO A 237 1.93 0.52 -9.92
C PRO A 237 0.57 0.31 -9.26
N LEU A 238 0.57 0.21 -7.93
CA LEU A 238 -0.60 0.26 -7.09
C LEU A 238 -1.40 1.52 -7.40
N HIS A 239 -2.72 1.32 -7.48
CA HIS A 239 -3.61 2.45 -7.55
C HIS A 239 -3.45 3.32 -6.28
N PRO A 240 -3.37 4.66 -6.38
CA PRO A 240 -3.13 5.55 -5.22
C PRO A 240 -4.11 5.36 -4.05
N CYS A 241 -5.35 4.96 -4.36
CA CYS A 241 -6.35 4.55 -3.38
C CYS A 241 -5.92 3.35 -2.52
N VAL A 242 -5.29 2.34 -3.13
CA VAL A 242 -4.86 1.10 -2.48
C VAL A 242 -3.63 1.39 -1.64
N GLU A 243 -2.63 2.09 -2.20
CA GLU A 243 -1.47 2.58 -1.47
C GLU A 243 -1.89 3.39 -0.22
N CYS A 244 -2.84 4.32 -0.38
CA CYS A 244 -3.34 5.07 0.77
C CYS A 244 -3.96 4.17 1.83
N GLN A 245 -4.72 3.15 1.46
CA GLN A 245 -5.36 2.24 2.42
C GLN A 245 -4.34 1.37 3.12
N ILE A 246 -3.37 0.82 2.39
CA ILE A 246 -2.24 0.06 2.94
C ILE A 246 -1.51 0.88 4.00
N LEU A 247 -1.32 2.18 3.75
CA LEU A 247 -0.65 3.06 4.69
C LEU A 247 -1.58 3.44 5.85
N ARG A 248 -2.77 3.98 5.57
CA ARG A 248 -3.64 4.66 6.55
C ARG A 248 -4.58 3.75 7.30
N CYS A 249 -4.86 2.58 6.76
CA CYS A 249 -5.88 1.64 7.19
C CYS A 249 -5.33 0.22 7.35
N ALA A 250 -4.02 0.11 7.58
CA ALA A 250 -3.31 -1.17 7.70
C ALA A 250 -3.95 -2.10 8.74
N ASP A 251 -4.30 -1.57 9.91
CA ASP A 251 -4.88 -2.35 11.01
C ASP A 251 -6.30 -2.84 10.67
N GLU A 252 -7.14 -1.98 10.08
CA GLU A 252 -8.48 -2.41 9.64
C GLU A 252 -8.43 -3.38 8.46
N MET A 253 -7.44 -3.23 7.57
CA MET A 253 -7.18 -4.22 6.52
C MET A 253 -6.73 -5.55 7.09
N ALA A 254 -5.72 -5.57 7.97
CA ALA A 254 -5.23 -6.77 8.63
C ALA A 254 -6.36 -7.48 9.39
N ALA A 255 -7.17 -6.74 10.15
CA ALA A 255 -8.33 -7.29 10.84
C ALA A 255 -9.32 -8.00 9.90
N CYS A 256 -9.52 -7.49 8.69
CA CYS A 256 -10.34 -8.17 7.67
C CYS A 256 -9.63 -9.41 7.11
N HIS A 257 -8.34 -9.33 6.79
CA HIS A 257 -7.58 -10.50 6.31
C HIS A 257 -7.52 -11.63 7.32
N HIS A 258 -7.49 -11.32 8.62
CA HIS A 258 -7.49 -12.29 9.71
C HIS A 258 -8.86 -12.98 9.89
N ASP A 259 -9.93 -12.44 9.31
CA ASP A 259 -11.28 -13.01 9.37
C ASP A 259 -11.69 -13.59 8.01
N LEU A 260 -11.76 -14.93 7.94
CA LEU A 260 -12.24 -15.65 6.76
C LEU A 260 -13.59 -15.11 6.25
N GLN A 261 -14.52 -14.77 7.13
CA GLN A 261 -15.82 -14.26 6.70
C GLN A 261 -15.70 -12.87 6.06
N CYS A 262 -14.72 -12.06 6.47
CA CYS A 262 -14.47 -10.75 5.89
C CYS A 262 -13.86 -10.86 4.49
N ALA A 263 -12.88 -11.74 4.29
CA ALA A 263 -12.35 -12.00 2.94
C ALA A 263 -13.40 -12.61 1.99
N LEU A 264 -14.27 -13.49 2.48
CA LEU A 264 -15.39 -14.01 1.68
C LEU A 264 -16.43 -12.94 1.34
N LEU A 265 -16.69 -12.00 2.26
CA LEU A 265 -17.53 -10.84 1.99
C LEU A 265 -16.92 -9.96 0.89
N GLU A 266 -15.62 -9.68 0.95
CA GLU A 266 -14.91 -8.91 -0.06
C GLU A 266 -14.95 -9.58 -1.43
N SER A 267 -14.62 -10.87 -1.50
CA SER A 267 -14.69 -11.67 -2.73
C SER A 267 -16.11 -11.66 -3.35
N CYS A 268 -17.15 -11.70 -2.51
CA CYS A 268 -18.54 -11.55 -2.98
C CYS A 268 -18.82 -10.17 -3.56
N GLN A 269 -18.38 -9.10 -2.88
CA GLN A 269 -18.63 -7.72 -3.30
C GLN A 269 -17.83 -7.31 -4.55
N VAL A 270 -16.66 -7.90 -4.79
CA VAL A 270 -15.87 -7.73 -6.02
C VAL A 270 -16.68 -8.03 -7.28
N GLN A 271 -17.59 -9.00 -7.20
CA GLN A 271 -18.43 -9.43 -8.32
C GLN A 271 -19.65 -8.54 -8.53
N CYS A 272 -19.95 -7.65 -7.59
CA CYS A 272 -21.05 -6.71 -7.72
C CYS A 272 -20.65 -5.53 -8.61
N GLU A 273 -21.53 -5.15 -9.53
CA GLU A 273 -21.38 -3.85 -10.19
C GLU A 273 -21.43 -2.74 -9.13
N THR A 274 -20.61 -1.70 -9.30
CA THR A 274 -20.42 -0.63 -8.30
C THR A 274 -21.72 0.09 -7.87
N ALA A 275 -22.77 0.01 -8.70
CA ALA A 275 -24.09 0.59 -8.42
C ALA A 275 -25.16 -0.44 -7.99
N ASP A 276 -24.85 -1.73 -7.97
CA ASP A 276 -25.79 -2.80 -7.62
C ASP A 276 -25.90 -2.97 -6.09
N GLN A 277 -26.72 -2.12 -5.49
CA GLN A 277 -27.00 -2.17 -4.06
C GLN A 277 -27.65 -3.50 -3.63
N ALA A 278 -28.41 -4.16 -4.51
CA ALA A 278 -29.06 -5.42 -4.17
C ALA A 278 -28.01 -6.54 -4.04
N CYS A 279 -27.03 -6.57 -4.93
CA CYS A 279 -25.89 -7.48 -4.85
C CYS A 279 -25.08 -7.26 -3.57
N LEU A 280 -24.71 -6.02 -3.26
CA LEU A 280 -23.93 -5.71 -2.05
C LEU A 280 -24.65 -6.12 -0.76
N THR A 281 -25.94 -5.82 -0.65
CA THR A 281 -26.74 -6.24 0.51
C THR A 281 -26.89 -7.76 0.58
N ALA A 282 -27.03 -8.46 -0.54
CA ALA A 282 -27.05 -9.91 -0.54
C ALA A 282 -25.73 -10.51 -0.02
N CYS A 283 -24.58 -9.94 -0.39
CA CYS A 283 -23.29 -10.36 0.16
C CYS A 283 -23.20 -10.12 1.68
N GLU A 284 -23.64 -8.96 2.18
CA GLU A 284 -23.68 -8.67 3.62
C GLU A 284 -24.60 -9.64 4.39
N GLU A 285 -25.74 -10.02 3.80
CA GLU A 285 -26.67 -11.01 4.37
C GLU A 285 -26.07 -12.43 4.39
N MET A 286 -25.19 -12.75 3.44
CA MET A 286 -24.45 -14.02 3.43
C MET A 286 -23.36 -14.09 4.51
N PHE A 287 -22.72 -12.95 4.82
CA PHE A 287 -21.60 -12.87 5.77
C PHE A 287 -21.85 -11.88 6.91
N PRO A 288 -22.91 -12.05 7.71
CA PRO A 288 -23.37 -11.03 8.66
C PRO A 288 -22.38 -10.75 9.79
N THR A 289 -21.50 -11.70 10.14
CA THR A 289 -20.48 -11.53 11.17
C THR A 289 -19.30 -10.67 10.70
N ALA A 290 -19.08 -10.57 9.39
CA ALA A 290 -17.98 -9.81 8.82
C ALA A 290 -18.33 -8.34 8.54
N VAL A 291 -19.61 -7.99 8.54
CA VAL A 291 -20.10 -6.65 8.16
C VAL A 291 -19.49 -5.56 9.03
N GLU A 292 -19.26 -5.81 10.32
CA GLU A 292 -18.64 -4.82 11.22
C GLU A 292 -17.18 -4.56 10.85
N THR A 293 -16.36 -5.62 10.74
CA THR A 293 -14.94 -5.54 10.36
C THR A 293 -14.76 -4.91 8.99
N HIS A 294 -15.55 -5.35 8.01
CA HIS A 294 -15.52 -4.79 6.66
C HIS A 294 -15.91 -3.30 6.64
N ASN A 295 -16.93 -2.89 7.40
CA ASN A 295 -17.31 -1.49 7.50
C ASN A 295 -16.26 -0.64 8.24
N ALA A 296 -15.47 -1.21 9.16
CA ALA A 296 -14.36 -0.50 9.78
C ALA A 296 -13.28 -0.16 8.74
N ARG A 297 -12.90 -1.14 7.90
CA ARG A 297 -11.98 -0.92 6.76
C ARG A 297 -12.50 0.16 5.81
N LEU A 298 -13.74 0.04 5.34
CA LEU A 298 -14.35 1.06 4.48
C LEU A 298 -14.44 2.42 5.15
N GLY A 299 -14.78 2.46 6.44
CA GLY A 299 -14.84 3.68 7.24
C GLY A 299 -13.50 4.40 7.27
N CYS A 300 -12.41 3.66 7.49
CA CYS A 300 -11.06 4.21 7.43
C CYS A 300 -10.72 4.73 6.02
N ALA A 301 -10.97 3.94 4.98
CA ALA A 301 -10.68 4.32 3.60
C ALA A 301 -11.42 5.61 3.20
N LEU A 302 -12.69 5.75 3.60
CA LEU A 302 -13.48 6.96 3.33
C LEU A 302 -12.99 8.17 4.14
N ALA A 303 -12.55 7.96 5.37
CA ALA A 303 -12.07 9.03 6.23
C ALA A 303 -10.71 9.57 5.78
N HIS A 304 -9.83 8.69 5.27
CA HIS A 304 -8.42 9.02 5.06
C HIS A 304 -7.98 8.98 3.60
N CYS A 305 -8.66 8.21 2.74
CA CYS A 305 -8.20 7.90 1.39
C CYS A 305 -9.14 8.37 0.28
N LEU A 306 -10.31 8.93 0.59
CA LEU A 306 -11.26 9.42 -0.41
C LEU A 306 -10.63 10.33 -1.49
N PRO A 307 -9.70 11.27 -1.16
CA PRO A 307 -9.04 12.07 -2.19
C PRO A 307 -8.20 11.24 -3.16
N SER A 308 -7.50 10.22 -2.66
CA SER A 308 -6.68 9.29 -3.47
C SER A 308 -7.54 8.26 -4.24
N CYS A 309 -8.75 8.02 -3.77
CA CYS A 309 -9.73 7.12 -4.40
C CYS A 309 -10.65 7.81 -5.42
N GLY A 310 -10.65 9.14 -5.46
CA GLY A 310 -11.46 9.95 -6.38
C GLY A 310 -10.71 10.46 -7.61
N GLY A 311 -9.50 9.95 -7.86
CA GLY A 311 -8.61 10.42 -8.92
C GLY A 311 -9.09 10.10 -10.35
N THR A 312 -9.82 11.06 -10.91
CA THR A 312 -9.98 11.40 -12.34
C THR A 312 -10.52 10.30 -13.28
N GLU A 313 -11.84 10.30 -13.48
CA GLU A 313 -12.38 10.26 -14.85
C GLU A 313 -12.02 11.56 -15.60
#